data_AF-A0A4V2SN42-F1
#
_entry.id   AF-A0A4V2SN42-F1
#
_cell.length_a   1.000
_cell.length_b   1.000
_cell.length_c   1.000
_cell.angle_alpha   90.00
_cell.angle_beta   90.00
_cell.angle_gamma   90.00
#
_symmetry.space_group_name_H-M   'P 1'
#
loop_
_entity.id
_entity.type
_entity.pdbx_description
1 polymer ?
#
loop_
_entity_poly.entity_id
_entity_poly.type
_entity_poly.pdbx_seq_one_letter_code
_entity_poly.pdbx_strand_id
1 'polypeptide(L)' 'MGQFAKKHDVHYIMFETLVNPKIAKMVENKIGAKPLTLNPLENLTKEEEKQGEDYFSVMKENLKSLKTALKNP' A
#
# COMPACT_ATOMS: atom_id res chain seq x y z
N MET A 1 11.30 -13.42 -4.64
CA MET A 1 10.66 -12.09 -4.75
C MET A 1 11.01 -11.39 -6.06
N GLY A 2 12.26 -10.96 -6.31
CA GLY A 2 12.62 -10.28 -7.56
C GLY A 2 12.35 -11.07 -8.85
N GLN A 3 12.66 -12.37 -8.88
CA GLN A 3 12.35 -13.22 -10.04
C GLN A 3 10.83 -13.35 -10.28
N PHE A 4 10.03 -13.49 -9.22
CA PHE A 4 8.57 -13.52 -9.32
C PHE A 4 8.03 -12.18 -9.84
N ALA A 5 8.48 -11.08 -9.26
CA ALA A 5 8.08 -9.73 -9.66
C ALA A 5 8.39 -9.47 -11.14
N LYS A 6 9.57 -9.87 -11.60
CA LYS A 6 9.95 -9.77 -13.02
C LYS A 6 9.12 -10.70 -13.91
N LYS A 7 8.88 -11.94 -13.49
CA LYS A 7 8.10 -12.94 -14.26
C LYS A 7 6.64 -12.55 -14.42
N HIS A 8 6.07 -11.90 -13.41
CA HIS A 8 4.65 -11.53 -13.35
C HIS A 8 4.41 -10.04 -13.58
N ASP A 9 5.43 -9.30 -14.01
CA ASP A 9 5.36 -7.86 -14.28
C ASP A 9 4.72 -7.07 -13.14
N VAL A 10 5.23 -7.27 -11.92
CA VAL A 10 4.68 -6.66 -10.72
C VAL A 10 5.12 -5.20 -10.64
N HIS A 11 4.17 -4.29 -10.88
CA HIS A 11 4.38 -2.84 -10.83
C HIS A 11 4.21 -2.24 -9.43
N TYR A 12 3.44 -2.89 -8.57
CA TYR A 12 3.07 -2.37 -7.25
C TYR A 12 3.16 -3.42 -6.15
N ILE A 13 3.58 -3.00 -4.96
CA ILE A 13 3.45 -3.78 -3.72
C ILE A 13 2.69 -2.94 -2.71
N MET A 14 1.64 -3.52 -2.14
CA MET A 14 0.84 -2.87 -1.11
C MET A 14 1.36 -3.25 0.28
N PHE A 15 1.45 -2.28 1.17
CA PHE A 15 1.85 -2.45 2.55
C PHE A 15 0.75 -1.94 3.49
N GLU A 16 0.75 -2.44 4.73
CA GLU A 16 -0.06 -1.88 5.80
C GLU A 16 0.40 -0.46 6.18
N THR A 17 -0.50 0.30 6.79
CA THR A 17 -0.34 1.74 7.10
C THR A 17 0.92 2.05 7.91
N LEU A 18 1.31 1.15 8.82
CA LEU A 18 2.43 1.37 9.75
C LEU A 18 3.73 0.66 9.33
N VAL A 19 3.90 0.35 8.05
CA VAL A 19 5.16 -0.24 7.57
C VAL A 19 6.34 0.72 7.76
N ASN A 20 7.49 0.18 8.18
CA ASN A 20 8.72 0.96 8.26
C ASN A 20 9.15 1.45 6.86
N PRO A 21 9.36 2.77 6.64
CA PRO A 21 9.74 3.32 5.33
C PRO A 21 11.01 2.71 4.74
N LYS A 22 11.97 2.27 5.58
CA LYS A 22 13.19 1.61 5.11
C LYS A 22 12.90 0.24 4.48
N ILE A 23 11.89 -0.48 5.00
CA ILE A 23 11.47 -1.77 4.44
C ILE A 23 10.81 -1.54 3.08
N ALA A 24 9.85 -0.60 3.00
CA ALA A 24 9.20 -0.25 1.73
C ALA A 24 10.24 0.16 0.67
N LYS A 25 11.23 0.99 1.05
CA LYS A 25 12.30 1.43 0.14
C LYS A 25 13.23 0.30 -0.28
N MET A 26 13.58 -0.60 0.63
CA MET A 26 14.40 -1.77 0.31
C MET A 26 13.69 -2.67 -0.72
N VAL A 27 12.39 -2.92 -0.54
CA VAL A 27 11.60 -3.73 -1.45
C VAL A 27 11.51 -3.08 -2.83
N GLU A 28 11.20 -1.77 -2.89
CA GLU A 28 11.20 -0.99 -4.13
C GLU A 28 12.54 -1.11 -4.86
N ASN A 29 13.66 -0.87 -4.18
CA ASN A 29 14.99 -0.97 -4.78
C ASN A 29 15.33 -2.40 -5.27
N LYS A 30 14.81 -3.43 -4.60
CA LYS A 30 15.12 -4.83 -4.90
C LYS A 30 14.36 -5.37 -6.10
N ILE A 31 13.14 -4.88 -6.36
CA ILE A 31 12.28 -5.48 -7.40
C ILE A 31 11.72 -4.46 -8.42
N GLY A 32 11.86 -3.16 -8.17
CA GLY A 32 11.38 -2.10 -9.05
C GLY A 32 9.90 -1.75 -8.93
N ALA A 33 9.15 -2.43 -8.05
CA ALA A 33 7.74 -2.18 -7.82
C ALA A 33 7.53 -0.99 -6.87
N LYS A 34 6.55 -0.14 -7.17
CA LYS A 34 6.23 1.03 -6.35
C LYS A 34 5.42 0.62 -5.10
N PRO A 35 5.73 1.20 -3.94
CA PRO A 35 4.92 0.97 -2.75
C PRO A 35 3.56 1.66 -2.86
N LEU A 36 2.52 0.98 -2.40
CA LEU A 36 1.18 1.53 -2.14
C LEU A 36 0.77 1.16 -0.71
N THR A 37 -0.24 1.84 -0.18
CA THR A 37 -0.81 1.53 1.14
C THR A 37 -2.14 0.82 1.00
N LEU A 38 -2.36 -0.20 1.83
CA LEU A 38 -3.64 -0.89 2.01
C LEU A 38 -3.84 -1.13 3.51
N ASN A 39 -4.77 -0.38 4.12
CA ASN A 39 -5.04 -0.46 5.55
C ASN A 39 -5.97 -1.66 5.85
N PRO A 40 -5.57 -2.61 6.70
CA PRO A 40 -6.39 -3.78 7.05
C PRO A 40 -7.53 -3.48 8.04
N LEU A 41 -7.65 -2.22 8.50
CA LEU A 41 -8.65 -1.75 9.47
C LEU A 41 -8.53 -2.39 10.86
N GLU A 42 -7.37 -2.93 11.21
CA GLU A 42 -7.16 -3.52 12.54
C GLU A 42 -7.11 -2.44 13.64
N ASN A 43 -6.49 -1.30 13.35
CA ASN A 43 -6.37 -0.17 14.26
C ASN A 43 -6.33 1.16 13.47
N LEU A 44 -6.96 2.20 14.03
CA LEU A 44 -6.71 3.58 13.62
C LEU A 44 -5.51 4.13 14.41
N THR A 45 -4.69 4.94 13.77
CA THR A 45 -3.70 5.74 14.47
C THR A 45 -4.38 6.85 15.28
N LYS A 46 -3.70 7.38 16.30
CA LYS A 46 -4.23 8.50 17.10
C LYS A 46 -4.48 9.74 16.23
N GLU A 47 -3.71 9.90 15.17
CA GLU A 47 -3.85 10.96 14.18
C GLU A 47 -5.12 10.77 13.34
N GLU A 48 -5.37 9.56 12.85
CA GLU A 48 -6.59 9.21 12.08
C GLU A 48 -7.85 9.35 12.95
N GLU A 49 -7.81 8.91 14.22
CA GLU A 49 -8.91 9.12 15.17
C GLU A 49 -9.22 10.61 15.37
N LYS A 50 -8.18 11.43 15.52
CA LYS A 50 -8.33 12.90 15.65
C LYS A 50 -8.86 13.56 14.38
N GLN A 51 -8.58 12.98 13.22
CA GLN A 51 -9.06 13.45 11.92
C GLN A 51 -10.51 12.98 11.64
N GLY A 52 -11.08 12.14 12.51
CA GLY A 52 -12.42 11.60 12.35
C GLY A 52 -12.50 10.55 11.25
N GLU A 53 -11.39 9.88 10.94
CA GLU A 53 -11.38 8.75 10.01
C GLU A 53 -12.29 7.63 10.54
N ASP A 54 -13.09 7.08 9.64
CA ASP A 54 -14.00 5.97 9.90
C ASP A 54 -13.76 4.84 8.91
N TYR A 55 -14.55 3.77 9.03
CA TYR A 55 -14.49 2.65 8.10
C TYR A 55 -14.58 3.09 6.63
N PHE A 56 -15.49 4.00 6.32
CA PHE A 56 -15.74 4.41 4.94
C PHE A 56 -14.65 5.29 4.38
N SER A 57 -14.09 6.21 5.18
CA SER A 57 -12.98 7.05 4.73
C SER A 57 -11.74 6.19 4.45
N VAL A 58 -11.39 5.27 5.36
CA VAL A 58 -10.26 4.34 5.15
C VAL A 58 -10.51 3.44 3.94
N MET A 59 -11.71 2.90 3.76
CA MET A 59 -12.01 2.04 2.61
C MET A 59 -12.04 2.82 1.27
N LYS A 60 -12.36 4.11 1.28
CA LYS A 60 -12.24 4.97 0.09
C LYS A 60 -10.77 5.18 -0.29
N GLU A 61 -9.87 5.34 0.68
CA GLU A 61 -8.43 5.41 0.42
C GLU A 61 -7.88 4.07 -0.07
N ASN A 62 -8.28 2.95 0.55
CA ASN A 62 -7.96 1.61 0.04
C ASN A 62 -8.43 1.43 -1.41
N LEU A 63 -9.66 1.88 -1.73
CA LEU A 63 -10.18 1.83 -3.09
C LEU A 63 -9.35 2.66 -4.07
N LYS A 64 -8.80 3.82 -3.67
CA LYS A 64 -7.88 4.62 -4.51
C LYS A 64 -6.57 3.87 -4.76
N SER A 65 -6.00 3.24 -3.74
CA SER A 65 -4.78 2.42 -3.88
C SER A 65 -5.02 1.22 -4.79
N LEU A 66 -6.12 0.50 -4.59
CA LEU A 66 -6.51 -0.64 -5.44
C LEU A 66 -6.76 -0.18 -6.88
N LYS A 67 -7.46 0.93 -7.08
CA LYS A 67 -7.59 1.52 -8.42
C LYS A 67 -6.21 1.84 -8.99
N THR A 68 -5.30 2.48 -8.26
CA THR A 68 -3.95 2.73 -8.78
C THR A 68 -3.24 1.45 -9.22
N ALA A 69 -3.31 0.39 -8.41
CA ALA A 69 -2.71 -0.90 -8.72
C ALA A 69 -3.36 -1.60 -9.93
N LEU A 70 -4.64 -1.34 -10.19
CA LEU A 70 -5.44 -2.03 -11.21
C LEU A 70 -5.73 -1.17 -12.46
N LYS A 71 -5.44 0.14 -12.45
CA LYS A 71 -5.95 1.13 -13.44
C LYS A 71 -4.89 1.65 -14.43
N ASN A 72 -3.79 0.94 -14.71
CA ASN A 72 -3.16 0.84 -16.07
C ASN A 72 -1.71 0.34 -16.07
N PRO A 73 -1.22 -0.17 -17.24
CA PRO A 73 -1.94 -0.59 -18.45
C PRO A 73 -2.11 -2.10 -18.58
#